data_AF-A0A5Q4GP80-F1
#
_entry.id   AF-A0A5Q4GP80-F1
#
_cell.length_a   1.000
_cell.length_b   1.000
_cell.length_c   1.000
_cell.angle_alpha   90.00
_cell.angle_beta   90.00
_cell.angle_gamma   90.00
#
_symmetry.space_group_name_H-M   'P 1'
#
loop_
_entity.id
_entity.type
_entity.pdbx_description
1 polymer ?
#
loop_
_entity_poly.entity_id
_entity_poly.type
_entity_poly.pdbx_seq_one_letter_code
_entity_poly.pdbx_strand_id
1 'polypeptide(L)'
;MMIEPTANPGNVQQDQGLRWSVGQCATLACLLEVTAPKPGNVHRGCDFEDMTFVDFVVSATAIGPVMQAACDQGVGTTVLRAIQATRQRVSVNTNLGSVLLLSPLACVPADQPLESGVSQVLGRLTAEDAGQVYEAIRLAQPGGLGTTDQMDVAGSPPTDLLAAMRLAADRDLVARQYV
;
A
#
# COMPACT_ATOMS: atom_id res chain seq x y z
N MET A 1 -51.09 30.72 -31.93
CA MET A 1 -49.90 29.85 -32.04
C MET A 1 -49.10 30.06 -30.77
N MET A 2 -49.32 29.20 -29.77
CA MET A 2 -48.56 29.22 -28.51
C MET A 2 -47.31 28.38 -28.72
N ILE A 3 -46.14 28.94 -28.43
CA ILE A 3 -44.87 28.20 -28.39
C ILE A 3 -44.27 28.40 -27.01
N GLU A 4 -44.23 27.31 -26.26
CA GLU A 4 -43.17 26.92 -25.33
C GLU A 4 -43.26 25.39 -25.18
N PRO A 5 -42.21 24.66 -24.75
CA PRO A 5 -40.81 25.03 -24.53
C PRO A 5 -39.84 24.01 -25.16
N THR A 6 -38.55 24.35 -25.32
CA THR A 6 -37.49 23.33 -25.22
C THR A 6 -36.35 23.87 -24.36
N ALA A 7 -36.51 23.71 -23.04
CA ALA A 7 -35.35 23.65 -22.16
C ALA A 7 -34.49 22.47 -22.62
N ASN A 8 -33.24 22.74 -23.00
CA ASN A 8 -32.24 21.73 -23.29
C ASN A 8 -31.68 21.21 -21.96
N PRO A 9 -32.01 19.99 -21.48
CA PRO A 9 -31.42 19.42 -20.29
C PRO A 9 -30.31 18.47 -20.77
N GLY A 10 -29.25 19.05 -21.33
CA GLY A 10 -28.31 18.29 -22.13
C GLY A 10 -26.93 18.92 -22.16
N ASN A 11 -26.39 19.23 -20.99
CA ASN A 11 -24.95 19.17 -20.71
C ASN A 11 -24.74 19.44 -19.22
N VAL A 12 -25.06 18.46 -18.39
CA VAL A 12 -24.22 18.24 -17.22
C VAL A 12 -22.92 17.66 -17.78
N GLN A 13 -22.03 18.55 -18.24
CA GLN A 13 -20.62 18.23 -18.32
C GLN A 13 -20.27 17.78 -16.91
N GLN A 14 -20.20 16.47 -16.69
CA GLN A 14 -19.66 15.93 -15.46
C GLN A 14 -18.27 16.53 -15.35
N ASP A 15 -18.08 17.33 -14.31
CA ASP A 15 -16.79 17.86 -13.92
C ASP A 15 -15.88 16.65 -13.66
N GLN A 16 -15.20 16.17 -14.71
CA GLN A 16 -14.10 15.23 -14.63
C GLN A 16 -12.86 15.93 -14.06
N GLY A 17 -13.08 16.74 -13.02
CA GLY A 17 -12.05 17.42 -12.25
C GLY A 17 -11.01 16.39 -11.86
N LEU A 18 -9.75 16.72 -12.19
CA LEU A 18 -8.52 15.94 -11.99
C LEU A 18 -8.68 14.84 -10.93
N ARG A 19 -9.08 13.64 -11.34
CA ARG A 19 -8.98 12.47 -10.47
C ARG A 19 -7.52 12.10 -10.37
N TRP A 20 -6.99 12.12 -9.15
CA TRP A 20 -5.64 11.65 -8.87
C TRP A 20 -5.49 10.19 -9.29
N SER A 21 -4.35 9.86 -9.88
CA SER A 21 -4.01 8.49 -10.23
C SER A 21 -3.72 7.67 -8.97
N VAL A 22 -3.83 6.34 -9.03
CA VAL A 22 -3.55 5.45 -7.89
C VAL A 22 -2.13 5.68 -7.35
N GLY A 23 -1.15 5.84 -8.25
CA GLY A 23 0.22 6.16 -7.86
C GLY A 23 0.35 7.50 -7.14
N GLN A 24 -0.38 8.53 -7.58
CA GLN A 24 -0.39 9.82 -6.91
C GLN A 24 -1.09 9.75 -5.54
N CYS A 25 -2.21 9.03 -5.44
CA CYS A 25 -2.90 8.79 -4.17
C CYS A 25 -1.99 8.08 -3.17
N ALA A 26 -1.29 7.02 -3.58
CA ALA A 26 -0.36 6.29 -2.72
C ALA A 26 0.83 7.16 -2.27
N THR A 27 1.38 7.95 -3.20
CA THR A 27 2.45 8.92 -2.90
C THR A 27 1.96 9.93 -1.86
N LEU A 28 0.81 10.55 -2.10
CA LEU A 28 0.23 11.55 -1.20
C LEU A 28 -0.10 10.94 0.17
N ALA A 29 -0.66 9.74 0.23
CA ALA A 29 -0.94 9.04 1.48
C ALA A 29 0.33 8.85 2.32
N CYS A 30 1.44 8.42 1.71
CA CYS A 30 2.72 8.27 2.41
C CYS A 30 3.32 9.62 2.86
N LEU A 31 3.17 10.68 2.06
CA LEU A 31 3.61 12.02 2.45
C LEU A 31 2.79 12.56 3.64
N LEU A 32 1.47 12.34 3.64
CA LEU A 32 0.61 12.70 4.77
C LEU A 32 0.98 11.91 6.03
N GLU A 33 1.31 10.63 5.88
CA GLU A 33 1.73 9.76 6.98
C GLU A 33 2.99 10.29 7.69
N VAL A 34 4.03 10.65 6.94
CA VAL A 34 5.30 11.12 7.55
C VAL A 34 5.26 12.59 7.97
N THR A 35 4.37 13.40 7.40
CA THR A 35 4.21 14.80 7.84
C THR A 35 3.43 14.94 9.15
N ALA A 36 2.61 13.95 9.50
CA ALA A 36 1.86 13.93 10.74
C ALA A 36 2.79 13.72 11.96
N PRO A 37 2.77 14.61 12.98
CA PRO A 37 3.50 14.38 14.23
C PRO A 37 2.99 13.14 14.97
N LYS A 38 3.90 12.25 15.35
CA LYS A 38 3.58 10.97 16.00
C LYS A 38 4.69 10.56 16.98
N PRO A 39 4.37 10.39 18.28
CA PRO A 39 5.35 9.97 19.27
C PRO A 39 5.99 8.63 18.88
N GLY A 40 7.31 8.52 19.07
CA GLY A 40 8.05 7.28 18.83
C GLY A 40 8.24 6.92 17.35
N ASN A 41 8.01 7.86 16.42
CA ASN A 41 8.16 7.65 14.98
C ASN A 41 8.75 8.90 14.31
N VAL A 42 9.35 8.70 13.13
CA VAL A 42 9.89 9.80 12.31
C VAL A 42 8.78 10.68 11.77
N HIS A 43 8.97 12.00 11.86
CA HIS A 43 8.13 12.99 11.22
C HIS A 43 8.93 14.28 10.95
N ARG A 44 8.33 15.29 10.30
CA ARG A 44 9.03 16.54 9.93
C ARG A 44 9.80 17.25 11.07
N GLY A 45 9.40 17.03 12.32
CA GLY A 45 10.00 17.66 13.50
C GLY A 45 10.84 16.72 14.37
N CYS A 46 10.98 15.45 13.98
CA CYS A 46 11.72 14.44 14.74
C CYS A 46 12.25 13.37 13.78
N ASP A 47 13.56 13.36 13.58
CA ASP A 47 14.29 12.30 12.89
C ASP A 47 14.84 11.28 13.91
N PHE A 48 15.22 10.09 13.44
CA PHE A 48 16.10 9.17 14.16
C PHE A 48 17.55 9.32 13.65
N GLU A 49 18.51 8.74 14.38
CA GLU A 49 19.94 8.86 14.04
C GLU A 49 20.26 8.27 12.66
N ASP A 50 19.58 7.20 12.27
CA ASP A 50 19.81 6.43 11.05
C ASP A 50 18.68 6.55 10.02
N MET A 51 17.63 7.35 10.31
CA MET A 51 16.43 7.42 9.48
C MET A 51 15.74 8.78 9.61
N THR A 52 15.58 9.46 8.49
CA THR A 52 15.13 10.86 8.44
C THR A 52 13.81 11.03 7.69
N PHE A 53 13.14 12.15 7.90
CA PHE A 53 11.96 12.56 7.13
C PHE A 53 12.19 12.50 5.61
N VAL A 54 13.39 12.85 5.14
CA VAL A 54 13.73 12.86 3.70
C VAL A 54 13.70 11.45 3.13
N ASP A 55 14.14 10.45 3.88
CA ASP A 55 14.12 9.05 3.43
C ASP A 55 12.69 8.60 3.13
N PHE A 56 11.72 8.96 3.98
CA PHE A 56 10.30 8.67 3.75
C PHE A 56 9.74 9.40 2.53
N VAL A 57 10.09 10.67 2.33
CA VAL A 57 9.64 11.45 1.15
C VAL A 57 10.16 10.83 -0.15
N VAL A 58 11.44 10.43 -0.17
CA VAL A 58 12.05 9.74 -1.31
C VAL A 58 11.33 8.41 -1.55
N SER A 59 11.06 7.65 -0.49
CA SER A 59 10.38 6.36 -0.55
C SER A 59 8.94 6.48 -1.06
N ALA A 60 8.19 7.49 -0.60
CA ALA A 60 6.84 7.78 -1.08
C ALA A 60 6.83 8.03 -2.60
N THR A 61 7.80 8.80 -3.09
CA THR A 61 7.94 9.08 -4.52
C THR A 61 8.34 7.83 -5.32
N ALA A 62 9.20 7.00 -4.76
CA ALA A 62 9.71 5.79 -5.42
C ALA A 62 8.61 4.74 -5.68
N ILE A 63 7.64 4.59 -4.76
CA ILE A 63 6.58 3.58 -4.89
C ILE A 63 5.43 4.02 -5.78
N GLY A 64 5.27 5.33 -6.06
CA GLY A 64 4.14 5.86 -6.84
C GLY A 64 3.94 5.15 -8.19
N PRO A 65 4.96 5.01 -9.04
CA PRO A 65 4.85 4.28 -10.31
C PRO A 65 4.52 2.79 -10.14
N VAL A 66 4.98 2.15 -9.07
CA VAL A 66 4.67 0.75 -8.78
C VAL A 66 3.19 0.60 -8.42
N MET A 67 2.69 1.46 -7.53
CA MET A 67 1.28 1.48 -7.12
C MET A 67 0.35 1.80 -8.30
N GLN A 68 0.78 2.63 -9.24
CA GLN A 68 0.02 2.92 -10.45
C GLN A 68 -0.24 1.68 -11.31
N ALA A 69 0.66 0.69 -11.30
CA ALA A 69 0.57 -0.53 -12.09
C ALA A 69 0.04 -1.74 -11.30
N ALA A 70 -0.38 -1.53 -10.05
CA ALA A 70 -0.68 -2.61 -9.11
C ALA A 70 -1.84 -3.52 -9.57
N CYS A 71 -2.92 -2.91 -10.10
CA CYS A 71 -4.09 -3.63 -10.61
C CYS A 71 -3.73 -4.70 -11.66
N ASP A 72 -2.70 -4.46 -12.48
CA ASP A 72 -2.28 -5.40 -13.53
C ASP A 72 -1.25 -6.44 -13.05
N GLN A 73 -0.69 -6.26 -11.86
CA GLN A 73 0.46 -7.04 -11.36
C GLN A 73 0.11 -7.94 -10.17
N GLY A 74 -0.95 -7.62 -9.42
CA GLY A 74 -1.32 -8.34 -8.21
C GLY A 74 -0.51 -7.90 -6.98
N VAL A 75 -0.95 -8.37 -5.81
CA VAL A 75 -0.48 -7.84 -4.52
C VAL A 75 0.96 -8.20 -4.24
N GLY A 76 1.36 -9.48 -4.38
CA GLY A 76 2.72 -9.90 -4.06
C GLY A 76 3.78 -9.17 -4.90
N THR A 77 3.54 -9.09 -6.20
CA THR A 77 4.45 -8.41 -7.14
C THR A 77 4.52 -6.92 -6.82
N THR A 78 3.38 -6.29 -6.52
CA THR A 78 3.33 -4.86 -6.14
C THR A 78 4.15 -4.60 -4.87
N VAL A 79 3.96 -5.41 -3.82
CA VAL A 79 4.68 -5.28 -2.55
C VAL A 79 6.18 -5.44 -2.79
N LEU A 80 6.61 -6.52 -3.45
CA LEU A 80 8.02 -6.80 -3.70
C LEU A 80 8.69 -5.67 -4.52
N ARG A 81 8.05 -5.24 -5.61
CA ARG A 81 8.58 -4.15 -6.45
C ARG A 81 8.62 -2.82 -5.72
N ALA A 82 7.65 -2.51 -4.87
CA ALA A 82 7.64 -1.27 -4.10
C ALA A 82 8.78 -1.24 -3.08
N ILE A 83 9.06 -2.35 -2.41
CA ILE A 83 10.21 -2.45 -1.50
C ILE A 83 11.53 -2.39 -2.28
N GLN A 84 11.65 -3.07 -3.43
CA GLN A 84 12.83 -2.96 -4.30
C GLN A 84 13.07 -1.52 -4.76
N ALA A 85 12.04 -0.82 -5.21
CA ALA A 85 12.12 0.59 -5.63
C ALA A 85 12.56 1.50 -4.48
N THR A 86 12.06 1.25 -3.27
CA THR A 86 12.47 1.96 -2.05
C THR A 86 13.95 1.70 -1.75
N ARG A 87 14.37 0.43 -1.73
CA ARG A 87 15.76 0.03 -1.43
C ARG A 87 16.80 0.54 -2.42
N GLN A 88 16.41 0.80 -3.66
CA GLN A 88 17.28 1.43 -4.65
C GLN A 88 17.62 2.90 -4.31
N ARG A 89 16.84 3.54 -3.42
CA ARG A 89 16.96 4.97 -3.12
C ARG A 89 17.28 5.26 -1.67
N VAL A 90 16.87 4.39 -0.74
CA VAL A 90 17.13 4.53 0.69
C VAL A 90 17.59 3.21 1.28
N SER A 91 18.53 3.26 2.24
CA SER A 91 19.12 2.09 2.88
C SER A 91 18.40 1.61 4.13
N VAL A 92 17.31 2.28 4.52
CA VAL A 92 16.51 1.96 5.71
C VAL A 92 15.06 1.66 5.36
N ASN A 93 14.37 0.92 6.22
CA ASN A 93 12.95 0.64 6.04
C ASN A 93 12.11 1.85 6.46
N THR A 94 11.46 2.48 5.49
CA THR A 94 10.61 3.67 5.72
C THR A 94 9.12 3.38 5.48
N ASN A 95 8.77 2.35 4.72
CA ASN A 95 7.42 2.26 4.17
C ASN A 95 6.85 0.85 4.02
N LEU A 96 7.49 -0.20 4.57
CA LEU A 96 6.97 -1.57 4.44
C LEU A 96 5.51 -1.70 4.88
N GLY A 97 5.16 -1.18 6.06
CA GLY A 97 3.79 -1.24 6.56
C GLY A 97 2.81 -0.52 5.63
N SER A 98 3.16 0.69 5.18
CA SER A 98 2.35 1.46 4.22
C SER A 98 2.19 0.73 2.89
N VAL A 99 3.26 0.11 2.37
CA VAL A 99 3.21 -0.67 1.13
C VAL A 99 2.30 -1.89 1.28
N LEU A 100 2.37 -2.63 2.40
CA LEU A 100 1.49 -3.75 2.68
C LEU A 100 0.03 -3.31 2.75
N LEU A 101 -0.28 -2.18 3.39
CA LEU A 101 -1.65 -1.67 3.49
C LEU A 101 -2.19 -1.13 2.15
N LEU A 102 -1.35 -0.44 1.37
CA LEU A 102 -1.77 0.22 0.14
C LEU A 102 -1.85 -0.74 -1.06
N SER A 103 -1.02 -1.79 -1.10
CA SER A 103 -0.96 -2.68 -2.28
C SER A 103 -2.27 -3.39 -2.58
N PRO A 104 -3.00 -3.99 -1.61
CA PRO A 104 -4.31 -4.57 -1.86
C PRO A 104 -5.34 -3.56 -2.37
N LEU A 105 -5.32 -2.33 -1.85
CA LEU A 105 -6.19 -1.24 -2.30
C LEU A 105 -5.86 -0.80 -3.72
N ALA A 106 -4.58 -0.69 -4.06
CA ALA A 106 -4.10 -0.31 -5.39
C ALA A 106 -4.38 -1.40 -6.45
N CYS A 107 -4.56 -2.65 -6.02
CA CYS A 107 -4.95 -3.75 -6.89
C CYS A 107 -6.46 -3.81 -7.19
N VAL A 108 -7.28 -2.98 -6.53
CA VAL A 108 -8.71 -2.92 -6.82
C VAL A 108 -8.94 -2.20 -8.16
N PRO A 109 -9.67 -2.81 -9.12
CA PRO A 109 -10.02 -2.14 -10.37
C PRO A 109 -10.77 -0.81 -10.12
N ALA A 110 -10.45 0.22 -10.90
CA ALA A 110 -10.96 1.58 -10.69
C ALA A 110 -12.48 1.71 -10.86
N ASP A 111 -13.12 0.75 -11.53
CA ASP A 111 -14.57 0.66 -11.71
C ASP A 111 -15.30 -0.08 -10.58
N GLN A 112 -14.56 -0.56 -9.57
CA GLN A 112 -15.11 -1.27 -8.41
C GLN A 112 -15.02 -0.44 -7.12
N PRO A 113 -16.01 -0.56 -6.21
CA PRO A 113 -15.90 -0.01 -4.87
C PRO A 113 -14.73 -0.64 -4.10
N LEU A 114 -13.93 0.17 -3.39
CA LEU A 114 -12.78 -0.31 -2.62
C LEU A 114 -13.16 -1.35 -1.56
N GLU A 115 -14.26 -1.16 -0.85
CA GLU A 115 -14.70 -2.03 0.24
C GLU A 115 -14.93 -3.49 -0.21
N SER A 116 -15.67 -3.68 -1.30
CA SER A 116 -15.92 -5.01 -1.86
C SER A 116 -14.74 -5.52 -2.69
N GLY A 117 -14.04 -4.62 -3.39
CA GLY A 117 -12.90 -4.95 -4.23
C GLY A 117 -11.70 -5.47 -3.43
N VAL A 118 -11.36 -4.84 -2.31
CA VAL A 118 -10.21 -5.26 -1.49
C VAL A 118 -10.42 -6.65 -0.91
N SER A 119 -11.65 -6.97 -0.48
CA SER A 119 -12.02 -8.30 0.01
C SER A 119 -11.84 -9.37 -1.08
N GLN A 120 -12.19 -9.05 -2.34
CA GLN A 120 -11.97 -9.95 -3.48
C GLN A 120 -10.50 -10.11 -3.82
N VAL A 121 -9.71 -9.02 -3.78
CA VAL A 121 -8.26 -9.05 -4.01
C VAL A 121 -7.58 -9.94 -2.98
N LEU A 122 -7.86 -9.73 -1.69
CA LEU A 122 -7.29 -10.55 -0.61
C LEU A 122 -7.72 -12.02 -0.70
N GLY A 123 -8.97 -12.29 -1.05
CA GLY A 123 -9.49 -13.65 -1.23
C GLY A 123 -8.90 -14.42 -2.42
N ARG A 124 -8.14 -13.77 -3.31
CA ARG A 124 -7.49 -14.37 -4.48
C ARG A 124 -5.97 -14.50 -4.34
N LEU A 125 -5.42 -14.15 -3.19
CA LEU A 125 -3.98 -14.28 -2.94
C LEU A 125 -3.53 -15.73 -3.12
N THR A 126 -2.36 -15.88 -3.72
CA THR A 126 -1.75 -17.16 -4.04
C THR A 126 -0.54 -17.45 -3.15
N ALA A 127 -0.02 -18.67 -3.22
CA ALA A 127 1.26 -19.01 -2.58
C ALA A 127 2.43 -18.23 -3.17
N GLU A 128 2.35 -17.82 -4.45
CA GLU A 128 3.35 -16.94 -5.07
C GLU A 128 3.31 -15.55 -4.44
N ASP A 129 2.11 -14.99 -4.22
CA ASP A 129 1.97 -13.72 -3.52
C ASP A 129 2.56 -13.78 -2.11
N ALA A 130 2.31 -14.87 -1.37
CA ALA A 130 2.88 -15.08 -0.06
C ALA A 130 4.42 -15.11 -0.11
N GLY A 131 5.00 -15.81 -1.10
CA GLY A 131 6.44 -15.86 -1.33
C GLY A 131 7.05 -14.48 -1.58
N GLN A 132 6.44 -13.70 -2.47
CA GLN A 132 6.89 -12.36 -2.82
C GLN A 132 6.76 -11.37 -1.65
N VAL A 133 5.69 -11.47 -0.87
CA VAL A 133 5.51 -10.65 0.34
C VAL A 133 6.57 -10.98 1.39
N TYR A 134 6.85 -12.26 1.63
CA TYR A 134 7.90 -12.68 2.57
C TYR A 134 9.29 -12.22 2.11
N GLU A 135 9.57 -12.33 0.81
CA GLU A 135 10.80 -11.78 0.23
C GLU A 135 10.90 -10.27 0.44
N ALA A 136 9.81 -9.53 0.20
CA ALA A 136 9.76 -8.10 0.40
C ALA A 136 10.00 -7.71 1.88
N ILE A 137 9.39 -8.43 2.82
CA ILE A 137 9.59 -8.20 4.26
C ILE A 137 11.06 -8.42 4.63
N ARG A 138 11.68 -9.52 4.19
CA ARG A 138 13.10 -9.78 4.42
C ARG A 138 13.99 -8.72 3.79
N LEU A 139 13.67 -8.29 2.57
CA LEU A 139 14.41 -7.25 1.87
C LEU A 139 14.29 -5.90 2.59
N ALA A 140 13.12 -5.56 3.13
CA ALA A 140 12.90 -4.33 3.87
C ALA A 140 13.69 -4.29 5.19
N GLN A 141 13.90 -5.43 5.85
CA GLN A 141 14.53 -5.53 7.18
C GLN A 141 13.83 -4.65 8.25
N PRO A 142 12.52 -4.82 8.47
CA PRO A 142 11.80 -4.03 9.47
C PRO A 142 12.29 -4.32 10.89
N GLY A 143 12.33 -3.28 11.71
CA GLY A 143 12.48 -3.44 13.16
C GLY A 143 11.22 -4.05 13.79
N GLY A 144 11.38 -4.73 14.92
CA GLY A 144 10.26 -5.12 15.79
C GLY A 144 9.51 -6.40 15.43
N LEU A 145 9.88 -7.12 14.37
CA LEU A 145 9.22 -8.41 14.04
C LEU A 145 9.50 -9.53 15.05
N GLY A 146 10.66 -9.51 15.71
CA GLY A 146 11.07 -10.58 16.61
C GLY A 146 11.25 -11.92 15.90
N THR A 147 11.20 -13.01 16.67
CA THR A 147 11.22 -14.38 16.16
C THR A 147 9.97 -15.10 16.68
N THR A 148 9.35 -15.92 15.84
CA THR A 148 8.09 -16.60 16.13
C THR A 148 8.17 -18.07 15.73
N ASP A 149 7.55 -18.95 16.53
CA ASP A 149 7.64 -20.41 16.27
C ASP A 149 6.90 -20.87 15.01
N GLN A 150 5.95 -20.07 14.52
CA GLN A 150 5.07 -20.41 13.41
C GLN A 150 5.07 -19.31 12.36
N MET A 151 5.31 -19.70 11.11
CA MET A 151 5.29 -18.82 9.93
C MET A 151 6.18 -17.58 10.09
N ASP A 152 7.36 -17.77 10.67
CA ASP A 152 8.38 -16.73 10.77
C ASP A 152 8.81 -16.26 9.38
N VAL A 153 8.97 -14.95 9.20
CA VAL A 153 9.37 -14.36 7.91
C VAL A 153 10.79 -14.72 7.49
N ALA A 154 11.65 -15.12 8.44
CA ALA A 154 12.97 -15.68 8.16
C ALA A 154 12.90 -17.12 7.61
N GLY A 155 11.77 -17.81 7.81
CA GLY A 155 11.52 -19.15 7.32
C GLY A 155 10.97 -19.21 5.89
N SER A 156 10.52 -20.40 5.50
CA SER A 156 9.83 -20.61 4.23
C SER A 156 8.46 -19.93 4.23
N PRO A 157 8.07 -19.26 3.13
CA PRO A 157 6.76 -18.63 3.03
C PRO A 157 5.64 -19.68 3.10
N PRO A 158 4.51 -19.36 3.75
CA PRO A 158 3.34 -20.23 3.78
C PRO A 158 2.66 -20.24 2.40
N THR A 159 1.79 -21.22 2.19
CA THR A 159 0.94 -21.27 0.99
C THR A 159 -0.24 -20.28 1.07
N ASP A 160 -0.64 -19.87 2.28
CA ASP A 160 -1.72 -18.91 2.54
C ASP A 160 -1.18 -17.73 3.35
N LEU A 161 -1.07 -16.56 2.70
CA LEU A 161 -0.62 -15.33 3.35
C LEU A 161 -1.62 -14.86 4.42
N LEU A 162 -2.93 -15.02 4.22
CA LEU A 162 -3.94 -14.57 5.18
C LEU A 162 -3.88 -15.40 6.46
N ALA A 163 -3.54 -16.68 6.38
CA ALA A 163 -3.29 -17.50 7.58
C ALA A 163 -2.13 -16.93 8.42
N ALA A 164 -1.03 -16.53 7.79
CA ALA A 164 0.08 -15.89 8.50
C ALA A 164 -0.32 -14.53 9.09
N MET A 165 -1.07 -13.71 8.35
CA MET A 165 -1.57 -12.44 8.87
C MET A 165 -2.51 -12.62 10.06
N ARG A 166 -3.43 -13.61 10.04
CA ARG A 166 -4.29 -13.95 11.18
C ARG A 166 -3.49 -14.32 12.42
N LEU A 167 -2.43 -15.12 12.24
CA LEU A 167 -1.57 -15.54 13.34
C LEU A 167 -0.82 -14.36 13.98
N ALA A 168 -0.54 -13.30 13.22
CA ALA A 168 0.16 -12.12 13.68
C ALA A 168 -0.77 -10.97 14.16
N ALA A 169 -2.07 -11.02 13.86
CA ALA A 169 -3.02 -9.91 14.04
C ALA A 169 -3.13 -9.34 15.46
N ASP A 170 -2.83 -10.13 16.49
CA ASP A 170 -2.85 -9.67 17.89
C ASP A 170 -1.68 -8.74 18.21
N ARG A 171 -0.51 -8.97 17.59
CA ARG A 171 0.73 -8.23 17.85
C ARG A 171 1.13 -7.26 16.74
N ASP A 172 0.58 -7.41 15.54
CA ASP A 172 0.89 -6.60 14.37
C ASP A 172 -0.39 -5.94 13.82
N LEU A 173 -0.42 -4.60 13.83
CA LEU A 173 -1.58 -3.83 13.38
C LEU A 173 -1.76 -3.85 11.86
N VAL A 174 -0.69 -4.03 11.08
CA VAL A 174 -0.77 -4.22 9.63
C VAL A 174 -1.42 -5.57 9.34
N ALA A 175 -0.94 -6.64 10.01
CA ALA A 175 -1.51 -7.97 9.87
C ALA A 175 -3.00 -8.00 10.25
N ARG A 176 -3.41 -7.22 11.26
CA ARG A 176 -4.81 -7.06 11.65
C ARG A 176 -5.70 -6.48 10.55
N GLN A 177 -5.17 -5.72 9.60
CA GLN A 177 -5.98 -5.15 8.50
C GLN A 177 -6.25 -6.15 7.38
N TYR A 178 -5.61 -7.32 7.39
CA TYR A 178 -5.80 -8.35 6.36
C TYR A 178 -6.93 -9.34 6.68
N VAL A 179 -7.56 -9.25 7.86
CA VAL A 179 -8.34 -10.35 8.47
C VAL A 179 -9.69 -9.93 9.01
#